data_AF-A0A661PIR8-F1
#
_entry.id   AF-A0A661PIR8-F1
#
_cell.length_a   1.000
_cell.length_b   1.000
_cell.length_c   1.000
_cell.angle_alpha   90.00
_cell.angle_beta   90.00
_cell.angle_gamma   90.00
#
_symmetry.space_group_name_H-M   'P 1'
#
loop_
_entity.id
_entity.type
_entity.pdbx_description
1 polymer ?
#
loop_
_entity_poly.entity_id
_entity_poly.type
_entity_poly.pdbx_seq_one_letter_code
_entity_poly.pdbx_strand_id
1 'polypeptide(L)'
;MTKPLIVLALLATLAGCTDARRAKAGGYGDQHKVELYSGGMKVREWTSSGKVLSEEASDGYFFSDAETGALVEVSGDVVITRLDG
;
A
#
# COMPACT_ATOMS: atom_id res chain seq x y z
N MET A 1 30.94 14.26 27.72
CA MET A 1 30.38 14.86 26.48
C MET A 1 29.58 13.81 25.69
N THR A 2 28.54 13.21 26.27
CA THR A 2 27.86 12.02 25.68
C THR A 2 26.33 12.12 25.59
N LYS A 3 25.72 13.15 26.19
CA LYS A 3 24.25 13.32 26.20
C LYS A 3 23.61 13.80 24.87
N PRO A 4 24.22 14.65 24.02
CA PRO A 4 23.54 15.12 22.81
C PRO A 4 23.51 14.07 21.68
N LEU A 5 24.44 13.11 21.68
CA LEU A 5 24.49 12.06 20.65
C LEU A 5 23.29 11.10 20.73
N ILE A 6 22.82 10.81 21.95
CA ILE A 6 21.70 9.88 22.18
C ILE A 6 20.38 10.49 21.70
N VAL A 7 20.18 11.79 21.91
CA VAL A 7 18.97 12.52 21.46
C VAL A 7 18.91 12.58 19.93
N LEU A 8 20.05 12.80 19.27
CA LEU A 8 20.13 12.85 17.81
C LEU A 8 19.86 11.47 17.17
N ALA A 9 20.36 10.40 17.78
CA ALA A 9 20.09 9.03 17.33
C ALA A 9 18.61 8.64 17.46
N LEU A 10 17.90 9.13 18.49
CA LEU A 10 16.49 8.86 18.72
C LEU A 10 15.56 9.61 17.74
N LEU A 11 15.97 10.78 17.25
CA LEU A 11 15.22 11.55 16.25
C LEU A 11 15.33 10.92 14.84
N ALA A 12 16.46 10.27 14.53
CA ALA A 12 16.68 9.61 13.24
C ALA A 12 15.76 8.40 13.03
N THR A 13 15.35 7.70 14.09
CA THR A 13 14.47 6.51 13.99
C THR A 13 13.01 6.86 13.63
N LEU A 14 12.59 8.11 13.80
CA LEU A 14 11.23 8.55 13.47
C LEU A 14 11.04 8.88 11.97
N ALA A 15 12.14 9.12 11.24
CA ALA A 15 12.10 9.47 9.82
C ALA A 15 11.68 8.28 8.94
N GLY A 16 12.07 7.05 9.28
CA GLY A 16 11.77 5.85 8.48
C GLY A 16 10.29 5.46 8.50
N CYS A 17 9.62 5.56 9.66
CA CYS A 17 8.17 5.29 9.76
C CYS A 17 7.32 6.37 9.06
N THR A 18 7.89 7.57 8.89
CA THR A 18 7.21 8.69 8.28
C THR A 18 7.06 8.52 6.77
N ASP A 19 8.01 7.86 6.10
CA ASP A 19 7.99 7.65 4.66
C ASP A 19 6.82 6.75 4.21
N ALA A 20 6.71 5.53 4.80
CA ALA A 20 5.63 4.60 4.49
C ALA A 20 4.24 5.18 4.85
N ARG A 21 4.16 5.97 5.92
CA ARG A 21 2.91 6.62 6.34
C ARG A 21 2.54 7.80 5.43
N ARG A 22 3.52 8.56 4.93
CA ARG A 22 3.31 9.63 3.95
C ARG A 22 2.93 9.08 2.58
N ALA A 23 3.52 7.98 2.14
CA ALA A 23 3.11 7.28 0.92
C ALA A 23 1.65 6.83 0.96
N LYS A 24 1.13 6.42 2.14
CA LYS A 24 -0.31 6.14 2.32
C LYS A 24 -1.20 7.37 2.23
N ALA A 25 -0.69 8.56 2.56
CA ALA A 25 -1.46 9.80 2.57
C ALA A 25 -1.55 10.45 1.18
N GLY A 26 -0.47 10.39 0.38
CA GLY A 26 -0.42 10.92 -0.99
C GLY A 26 -0.73 9.84 -2.02
N GLY A 27 -1.91 9.91 -2.64
CA GLY A 27 -2.27 9.06 -3.79
C GLY A 27 -3.74 9.07 -4.16
N TYR A 28 -4.40 10.22 -3.98
CA TYR A 28 -5.78 10.38 -4.42
C TYR A 28 -5.76 10.62 -5.95
N GLY A 29 -6.14 9.60 -6.71
CA GLY A 29 -6.09 9.60 -8.19
C GLY A 29 -5.04 8.67 -8.79
N ASP A 30 -4.10 8.17 -7.99
CA ASP A 30 -3.06 7.25 -8.48
C ASP A 30 -3.66 5.88 -8.76
N GLN A 31 -3.33 5.31 -9.93
CA GLN A 31 -3.69 3.94 -10.27
C GLN A 31 -2.72 2.97 -9.59
N HIS A 32 -3.21 1.77 -9.27
CA HIS A 32 -2.38 0.74 -8.67
C HIS A 32 -2.56 -0.56 -9.45
N LYS A 33 -1.46 -1.26 -9.69
CA LYS A 33 -1.51 -2.65 -10.11
C LYS A 33 -1.70 -3.53 -8.88
N VAL A 34 -2.72 -4.37 -8.89
CA VAL A 34 -3.06 -5.31 -7.83
C VAL A 34 -2.86 -6.72 -8.35
N GLU A 35 -1.92 -7.47 -7.78
CA GLU A 35 -1.61 -8.85 -8.17
C GLU A 35 -1.98 -9.80 -7.02
N LEU A 36 -2.85 -10.77 -7.30
CA LEU A 36 -3.25 -11.81 -6.36
C LEU A 36 -2.49 -13.11 -6.64
N TYR A 37 -1.93 -13.69 -5.59
CA TYR A 37 -1.16 -14.92 -5.63
C TYR A 37 -1.87 -16.04 -4.86
N SER A 38 -1.69 -17.27 -5.34
CA SER A 38 -2.09 -18.50 -4.64
C SER A 38 -1.04 -19.57 -4.88
N GLY A 39 -0.51 -20.15 -3.80
CA GLY A 39 0.56 -21.15 -3.89
C GLY A 39 1.84 -20.63 -4.56
N GLY A 40 2.13 -19.33 -4.43
CA GLY A 40 3.29 -18.67 -5.05
C GLY A 40 3.13 -18.34 -6.54
N MET A 41 1.99 -18.63 -7.15
CA MET A 41 1.69 -18.28 -8.54
C MET A 41 0.71 -17.12 -8.62
N LYS A 42 0.94 -16.19 -9.56
CA LYS A 42 -0.03 -15.13 -9.85
C LYS A 42 -1.28 -15.75 -10.47
N VAL A 43 -2.42 -15.58 -9.83
CA VAL A 43 -3.71 -16.10 -10.28
C VAL A 43 -4.62 -15.02 -10.87
N ARG A 44 -4.38 -13.75 -10.51
CA ARG A 44 -5.10 -12.61 -11.10
C ARG A 44 -4.31 -11.31 -10.98
N GLU A 45 -4.63 -10.38 -11.86
CA GLU A 45 -4.10 -9.02 -11.88
C GLU A 45 -5.24 -8.05 -12.21
N TRP A 46 -5.21 -6.86 -11.60
CA TRP A 46 -6.09 -5.74 -11.91
C TRP A 46 -5.30 -4.44 -11.94
N THR A 47 -5.88 -3.44 -12.58
CA THR A 47 -5.48 -2.04 -12.42
C THR A 47 -6.60 -1.32 -11.68
N SER A 48 -6.33 -0.75 -10.52
CA SER A 48 -7.31 0.07 -9.81
C SER A 48 -7.41 1.46 -10.45
N SER A 49 -8.63 2.02 -10.49
CA SER A 49 -8.86 3.40 -10.93
C SER A 49 -8.55 4.45 -9.86
N GLY A 50 -7.99 4.03 -8.72
CA GLY A 50 -7.72 4.88 -7.56
C GLY A 50 -7.12 4.09 -6.40
N LYS A 51 -7.40 4.54 -5.17
CA LYS A 51 -6.84 3.93 -3.97
C LYS A 51 -7.30 2.49 -3.79
N VAL A 52 -6.38 1.66 -3.32
CA VAL A 52 -6.68 0.33 -2.78
C VAL A 52 -6.79 0.46 -1.26
N LEU A 53 -7.92 0.02 -0.71
CA LEU A 53 -8.29 0.21 0.69
C LEU A 53 -8.40 -1.13 1.40
N SER A 54 -8.29 -1.12 2.73
CA SER A 54 -8.53 -2.27 3.60
C SER A 54 -9.35 -1.81 4.81
N GLU A 55 -10.28 -2.64 5.27
CA GLU A 55 -11.02 -2.38 6.51
C GLU A 55 -10.14 -2.65 7.74
N GLU A 56 -10.37 -1.93 8.86
CA GLU A 56 -9.52 -2.03 10.07
C GLU A 56 -9.43 -3.45 10.66
N ALA A 57 -10.46 -4.28 10.45
CA ALA A 57 -10.55 -5.64 10.96
C ALA A 57 -10.60 -6.71 9.83
N SER A 58 -10.01 -6.42 8.67
CA SER A 58 -9.97 -7.32 7.51
C SER A 58 -8.53 -7.65 7.10
N ASP A 59 -8.35 -8.87 6.58
CA ASP A 59 -7.14 -9.32 5.88
C ASP A 59 -7.22 -9.09 4.36
N GLY A 60 -8.32 -8.49 3.89
CA GLY A 60 -8.59 -8.22 2.49
C GLY A 60 -8.44 -6.76 2.07
N TYR A 61 -8.50 -6.56 0.76
CA TYR A 61 -8.43 -5.26 0.10
C TYR A 61 -9.60 -5.08 -0.85
N PHE A 62 -10.05 -3.84 -1.01
CA PHE A 62 -11.05 -3.47 -2.00
C PHE A 62 -10.65 -2.24 -2.79
N PHE A 63 -11.08 -2.21 -4.05
CA PHE A 63 -10.78 -1.15 -5.01
C PHE A 63 -11.76 -1.19 -6.18
N SER A 64 -11.85 -0.09 -6.92
CA SER A 64 -12.57 -0.06 -8.20
C SER A 64 -11.62 -0.48 -9.31
N ASP A 65 -12.00 -1.48 -10.10
CA ASP A 65 -11.26 -1.92 -11.28
C ASP A 65 -11.40 -0.87 -12.40
N ALA A 66 -10.27 -0.46 -12.97
CA ALA A 66 -10.21 0.55 -14.02
C ALA A 66 -10.79 0.04 -15.36
N GLU A 67 -10.74 -1.26 -15.63
CA GLU A 67 -11.27 -1.82 -16.86
C GLU A 67 -12.80 -1.92 -16.83
N THR A 68 -13.36 -2.50 -15.76
CA THR A 68 -14.78 -2.82 -15.68
C THR A 68 -15.60 -1.78 -14.91
N GLY A 69 -14.96 -0.93 -14.10
CA GLY A 69 -15.64 -0.06 -13.14
C GLY A 69 -16.23 -0.81 -11.94
N ALA A 70 -16.04 -2.13 -11.85
CA ALA A 70 -16.58 -2.94 -10.77
C ALA A 70 -15.83 -2.68 -9.45
N LEU A 71 -16.57 -2.76 -8.33
CA LEU A 71 -15.96 -2.91 -7.02
C LEU A 71 -15.43 -4.34 -6.89
N VAL A 72 -14.12 -4.45 -6.65
CA VAL A 72 -13.42 -5.72 -6.45
C VAL A 72 -13.01 -5.81 -4.99
N GLU A 73 -13.32 -6.94 -4.36
CA GLU A 73 -12.85 -7.31 -3.02
C GLU A 73 -12.02 -8.59 -3.13
N VAL A 74 -10.83 -8.60 -2.55
CA VAL A 74 -9.89 -9.73 -2.60
C VAL A 74 -9.24 -9.96 -1.25
N SER A 75 -8.96 -11.23 -0.93
CA SER A 75 -8.16 -11.64 0.22
C SER A 75 -7.13 -12.68 -0.19
N GLY A 76 -6.02 -12.76 0.57
CA GLY A 76 -4.90 -13.66 0.30
C GLY A 76 -3.58 -12.92 0.09
N ASP A 77 -2.64 -13.56 -0.60
CA ASP A 77 -1.33 -12.98 -0.89
C ASP A 77 -1.46 -11.93 -2.01
N VAL A 78 -1.44 -10.65 -1.64
CA VAL A 78 -1.64 -9.54 -2.58
C VAL A 78 -0.42 -8.63 -2.63
N VAL A 79 0.02 -8.30 -3.84
CA VAL A 79 1.01 -7.24 -4.09
C VAL A 79 0.31 -6.04 -4.72
N ILE A 80 0.40 -4.88 -4.07
CA ILE A 80 -0.15 -3.62 -4.54
C ILE A 80 1.01 -2.71 -4.92
N THR A 81 1.10 -2.36 -6.20
CA THR A 81 2.14 -1.48 -6.74
C THR A 81 1.50 -0.21 -7.27
N ARG A 82 1.92 0.96 -6.78
CA ARG A 82 1.50 2.23 -7.36
C ARG A 82 2.07 2.34 -8.78
N LEU A 83 1.22 2.69 -9.74
CA LEU A 83 1.62 3.02 -11.09
C LEU A 83 1.78 4.54 -11.13
N ASP A 84 3.03 5.02 -11.10
CA ASP A 84 3.30 6.44 -11.28
C ASP A 84 2.87 6.85 -12.70
N GLY A 85 2.12 7.95 -12.81
CA GLY A 85 1.73 8.58 -14.08
C GLY A 85 2.84 9.42 -14.70
#